data_AF-A0A800IJX5-F1
#
_entry.id   AF-A0A800IJX5-F1
#
_cell.length_a   1.000
_cell.length_b   1.000
_cell.length_c   1.000
_cell.angle_alpha   90.00
_cell.angle_beta   90.00
_cell.angle_gamma   90.00
#
_symmetry.space_group_name_H-M   'P 1'
#
loop_
_entity.id
_entity.type
_entity.pdbx_description
1 polymer ?
#
loop_
_entity_poly.entity_id
_entity_poly.type
_entity_poly.pdbx_seq_one_letter_code
_entity_poly.pdbx_strand_id
1 'polypeptide(L)'
;MIHSVHGRKRLAFFRLRPFNFPSVRRAGTSCVIPAGLDHGLDVPFVEIMENSRSPQRLIQQITGKLKQYVVPSAEDYWLPHAVFGAEMHIGRSSLVGSSRHKEMIVNAILPFLYALAKQSEQQDQMTLVRQAYKQYLRLSDSRTIWQMSRFLFPKNPDRVKFIDEAILQQALIQIDHATCRNKDCSRCALGRKQL
;
A
#
# COMPACT_ATOMS: atom_id res chain seq x y z
N MET A 1 45.04 -4.78 13.00
CA MET A 1 45.21 -3.78 14.07
C MET A 1 44.90 -2.40 13.49
N ILE A 2 43.66 -1.92 13.58
CA ILE A 2 43.33 -0.50 13.75
C ILE A 2 42.06 -0.46 14.61
N HIS A 3 42.26 -0.16 15.90
CA HIS A 3 41.19 0.28 16.77
C HIS A 3 40.92 1.76 16.50
N SER A 4 39.65 2.12 16.30
CA SER A 4 39.14 3.34 16.92
C SER A 4 37.63 3.23 17.09
N VAL A 5 37.25 3.14 18.35
CA VAL A 5 35.89 3.19 18.86
C VAL A 5 35.44 4.65 18.80
N HIS A 6 34.40 4.95 18.01
CA HIS A 6 33.50 6.07 18.29
C HIS A 6 32.08 5.51 18.27
N GLY A 7 31.52 5.39 19.47
CA GLY A 7 30.15 4.97 19.70
C GLY A 7 29.17 5.97 19.07
N ARG A 8 28.69 5.65 17.88
CA ARG A 8 27.39 6.13 17.41
C ARG A 8 26.46 4.94 17.52
N LYS A 9 25.34 5.11 18.23
CA LYS A 9 24.22 4.16 18.24
C LYS A 9 23.95 3.75 16.78
N ARG A 10 24.44 2.58 16.35
CA ARG A 10 24.17 2.07 15.00
C ARG A 10 22.66 1.92 14.92
N LEU A 11 21.99 2.65 14.02
CA LEU A 11 20.59 2.37 13.76
C LEU A 11 20.48 0.88 13.41
N ALA A 12 19.80 0.13 14.26
CA ALA A 12 19.71 -1.32 14.19
C ALA A 12 18.74 -1.73 13.07
N PHE A 13 19.14 -1.55 11.82
CA PHE A 13 18.39 -2.01 10.65
C PHE A 13 18.80 -3.42 10.22
N PHE A 14 19.12 -4.26 11.20
CA PHE A 14 19.56 -5.64 10.96
C PHE A 14 18.49 -6.41 10.16
N ARG A 15 18.92 -7.08 9.07
CA ARG A 15 18.10 -7.87 8.11
C ARG A 15 17.18 -7.08 7.17
N LEU A 16 17.17 -5.77 7.20
CA LEU A 16 16.48 -5.01 6.15
C LEU A 16 17.41 -4.85 4.94
N ARG A 17 16.83 -4.88 3.74
CA ARG A 17 17.54 -4.39 2.55
C ARG A 17 17.60 -2.86 2.63
N PRO A 18 18.70 -2.20 2.19
CA PRO A 18 18.83 -0.74 2.25
C PRO A 18 17.63 0.05 1.70
N PHE A 19 17.00 -0.44 0.63
CA PHE A 19 15.79 0.17 0.05
C PHE A 19 14.56 0.17 0.98
N ASN A 20 14.52 -0.71 1.97
CA ASN A 20 13.44 -0.83 2.96
C ASN A 20 13.76 -0.15 4.29
N PHE A 21 14.88 0.58 4.39
CA PHE A 21 15.25 1.26 5.62
C PHE A 21 14.21 2.33 5.98
N PRO A 22 13.85 2.48 7.27
CA PRO A 22 12.93 3.51 7.74
C PRO A 22 13.27 4.94 7.29
N SER A 23 14.55 5.29 7.22
CA SER A 23 15.03 6.58 6.70
C SER A 23 14.56 6.84 5.27
N VAL A 24 14.80 5.88 4.38
CA VAL A 24 14.33 5.93 2.99
C VAL A 24 12.81 6.03 2.91
N ARG A 25 12.12 5.16 3.66
CA ARG A 25 10.65 5.12 3.60
C ARG A 25 10.05 6.45 4.04
N ARG A 26 10.60 7.07 5.09
CA ARG A 26 10.18 8.40 5.55
C ARG A 26 10.45 9.46 4.49
N ALA A 27 11.63 9.44 3.87
CA ALA A 27 11.97 10.37 2.79
C ALA A 27 11.00 10.25 1.60
N GLY A 28 10.71 9.03 1.16
CA GLY A 28 9.74 8.79 0.10
C GLY A 28 8.33 9.26 0.46
N THR A 29 7.90 9.07 1.70
CA THR A 29 6.60 9.60 2.17
C THR A 29 6.59 11.13 2.24
N SER A 30 7.69 11.77 2.63
CA SER A 30 7.75 13.24 2.68
C SER A 30 7.61 13.89 1.31
N CYS A 31 7.97 13.21 0.21
CA CYS A 31 7.77 13.73 -1.14
C CYS A 31 6.28 13.98 -1.46
N VAL A 32 5.36 13.25 -0.82
CA VAL A 32 3.91 13.45 -1.02
C VAL A 32 3.43 14.76 -0.41
N ILE A 33 4.06 15.23 0.68
CA ILE A 33 3.56 16.39 1.45
C ILE A 33 3.55 17.68 0.59
N PRO A 34 4.66 18.06 -0.08
CA PRO A 34 4.67 19.24 -0.96
C PRO A 34 3.58 19.21 -2.03
N ALA A 35 3.25 18.03 -2.56
CA ALA A 35 2.28 17.89 -3.63
C ALA A 35 0.85 18.33 -3.26
N GLY A 36 0.55 18.49 -1.97
CA GLY A 36 -0.76 18.94 -1.50
C GLY A 36 -0.74 20.25 -0.72
N LEU A 37 0.39 20.97 -0.65
CA LEU A 37 0.47 22.21 0.10
C LEU A 37 -0.38 23.33 -0.54
N ASP A 38 -0.43 23.41 -1.86
CA ASP A 38 -1.08 24.53 -2.55
C ASP A 38 -2.59 24.30 -2.77
N HIS A 39 -3.01 23.05 -3.02
CA HIS A 39 -4.36 22.73 -3.48
C HIS A 39 -5.03 21.56 -2.74
N GLY A 40 -4.38 20.99 -1.71
CA GLY A 40 -4.83 19.76 -1.05
C GLY A 40 -4.40 18.49 -1.79
N LEU A 41 -4.19 17.41 -1.03
CA LEU A 41 -3.75 16.12 -1.58
C LEU A 41 -4.89 15.36 -2.28
N ASP A 42 -6.12 15.61 -1.85
CA ASP A 42 -7.34 14.93 -2.27
C ASP A 42 -7.88 15.45 -3.60
N VAL A 43 -7.83 16.77 -3.82
CA VAL A 43 -8.46 17.44 -4.97
C VAL A 43 -8.16 16.73 -6.30
N PRO A 44 -6.90 16.42 -6.66
CA PRO A 44 -6.65 15.80 -7.97
C PRO A 44 -7.19 14.36 -8.08
N PHE A 45 -7.33 13.63 -6.97
CA PHE A 45 -7.95 12.30 -6.99
C PHE A 45 -9.46 12.37 -7.10
N VAL A 46 -10.09 13.40 -6.52
CA VAL A 46 -11.53 13.68 -6.67
C VAL A 46 -11.83 14.05 -8.12
N GLU A 47 -11.08 14.99 -8.70
CA GLU A 47 -11.22 15.37 -10.11
C GLU A 47 -11.02 14.16 -11.04
N ILE A 48 -10.04 13.30 -10.76
CA ILE A 48 -9.83 12.06 -11.52
C ILE A 48 -11.06 11.15 -11.44
N MET A 49 -11.68 11.01 -10.26
CA MET A 49 -12.89 10.22 -10.08
C MET A 49 -14.07 10.79 -10.88
N GLU A 50 -14.30 12.10 -10.79
CA GLU A 50 -15.39 12.80 -11.47
C GLU A 50 -15.30 12.71 -13.00
N ASN A 51 -14.07 12.74 -13.54
CA ASN A 51 -13.83 12.71 -14.98
C ASN A 51 -13.59 11.30 -15.54
N SER A 52 -13.50 10.29 -14.68
CA SER A 52 -13.25 8.90 -15.10
C SER A 52 -14.52 8.26 -15.65
N ARG A 53 -14.41 7.66 -16.84
CA ARG A 53 -15.51 6.95 -17.51
C ARG A 53 -15.45 5.43 -17.35
N SER A 54 -14.35 4.90 -16.81
CA SER A 54 -14.21 3.47 -16.57
C SER A 54 -13.29 3.17 -15.38
N PRO A 55 -13.47 2.01 -14.71
CA PRO A 55 -12.62 1.59 -13.61
C PRO A 55 -11.13 1.51 -13.94
N GLN A 56 -10.79 1.04 -15.14
CA GLN A 56 -9.39 0.91 -15.59
C GLN A 56 -8.75 2.27 -15.78
N ARG A 57 -9.49 3.22 -16.36
CA ARG A 57 -9.02 4.59 -16.56
C ARG A 57 -8.81 5.30 -15.22
N LEU A 58 -9.72 5.11 -14.27
CA LEU A 58 -9.58 5.60 -12.90
C LEU A 58 -8.25 5.13 -12.27
N ILE A 59 -8.00 3.82 -12.29
CA ILE A 59 -6.77 3.24 -11.74
C ILE A 59 -5.52 3.79 -12.44
N GLN A 60 -5.56 3.88 -13.77
CA GLN A 60 -4.44 4.39 -14.57
C GLN A 60 -4.12 5.85 -14.21
N GLN A 61 -5.14 6.71 -14.11
CA GLN A 61 -4.99 8.12 -13.79
C GLN A 61 -4.51 8.33 -12.34
N ILE A 62 -5.09 7.62 -11.36
CA ILE A 62 -4.60 7.65 -9.97
C ILE A 62 -3.13 7.21 -9.91
N THR A 63 -2.77 6.13 -10.61
CA THR A 63 -1.40 5.62 -10.64
C THR A 63 -0.44 6.65 -11.25
N GLY A 64 -0.84 7.29 -12.36
CA GLY A 64 -0.07 8.35 -12.99
C GLY A 64 0.13 9.54 -12.06
N LYS A 65 -0.94 9.99 -11.40
CA LYS A 65 -0.90 11.12 -10.47
C LYS A 65 -0.03 10.84 -9.26
N LEU A 66 -0.14 9.66 -8.65
CA LEU A 66 0.76 9.30 -7.56
C LEU A 66 2.23 9.28 -8.01
N LYS A 67 2.53 8.73 -9.19
CA LYS A 67 3.92 8.73 -9.69
C LYS A 67 4.48 10.15 -9.76
N GLN A 68 3.68 11.14 -10.12
CA GLN A 68 4.08 12.56 -10.16
C GLN A 68 4.36 13.12 -8.74
N TYR A 69 3.60 12.70 -7.73
CA TYR A 69 3.78 13.15 -6.34
C TYR A 69 5.01 12.58 -5.65
N VAL A 70 5.56 11.49 -6.19
CA VAL A 70 6.67 10.77 -5.56
C VAL A 70 7.87 10.68 -6.49
N VAL A 71 8.00 11.65 -7.41
CA VAL A 71 9.23 11.86 -8.18
C VAL A 71 10.24 12.56 -7.27
N PRO A 72 11.32 11.88 -6.87
CA PRO A 72 12.42 12.56 -6.21
C PRO A 72 13.10 13.55 -7.17
N SER A 73 13.61 14.65 -6.64
CA SER A 73 14.53 15.52 -7.37
C SER A 73 15.77 14.73 -7.79
N ALA A 74 16.39 15.06 -8.92
CA ALA A 74 17.65 14.44 -9.34
C ALA A 74 18.77 14.60 -8.28
N GLU A 75 18.66 15.63 -7.44
CA GLU A 75 19.59 15.98 -6.37
C GLU A 75 19.18 15.37 -5.01
N ASP A 76 18.16 14.51 -4.97
CA ASP A 76 17.66 13.97 -3.71
C ASP A 76 18.75 13.17 -2.98
N TYR A 77 19.08 13.64 -1.77
CA TYR A 77 20.05 13.02 -0.88
C TYR A 77 19.83 11.51 -0.73
N TRP A 78 18.57 11.10 -0.64
CA TRP A 78 18.18 9.70 -0.42
C TRP A 78 18.31 8.82 -1.67
N LEU A 79 18.58 9.34 -2.86
CA LEU A 79 18.82 8.50 -4.04
C LEU A 79 20.08 7.65 -3.88
N PRO A 80 21.26 8.21 -3.54
CA PRO A 80 22.44 7.40 -3.23
C PRO A 80 22.52 6.94 -1.77
N HIS A 81 21.73 7.50 -0.83
CA HIS A 81 21.86 7.20 0.60
C HIS A 81 20.71 6.34 1.15
N ALA A 82 21.03 5.30 1.93
CA ALA A 82 20.05 4.62 2.79
C ALA A 82 20.11 5.09 4.24
N VAL A 83 21.25 5.63 4.67
CA VAL A 83 21.46 6.21 6.00
C VAL A 83 22.26 7.50 5.83
N PHE A 84 22.21 8.37 6.84
CA PHE A 84 23.00 9.60 6.81
C PHE A 84 24.50 9.31 6.77
N GLY A 85 25.20 10.05 5.90
CA GLY A 85 26.65 10.03 5.73
C GLY A 85 27.21 8.78 5.06
N ALA A 86 26.40 7.85 4.56
CA ALA A 86 26.89 6.66 3.87
C ALA A 86 26.12 6.39 2.57
N GLU A 87 26.86 6.43 1.46
CA GLU A 87 26.36 6.09 0.13
C GLU A 87 26.22 4.58 -0.07
N MET A 88 25.28 4.21 -0.92
CA MET A 88 25.06 2.85 -1.37
C MET A 88 25.88 2.58 -2.62
N HIS A 89 26.44 1.37 -2.74
CA HIS A 89 27.08 0.92 -3.99
C HIS A 89 26.14 0.87 -5.20
N ILE A 90 24.83 0.72 -4.98
CA ILE A 90 23.82 0.66 -6.02
C ILE A 90 22.81 1.76 -5.75
N GLY A 91 22.80 2.80 -6.60
CA GLY A 91 21.82 3.86 -6.55
C GLY A 91 20.41 3.40 -6.93
N ARG A 92 19.42 4.27 -6.75
CA ARG A 92 18.04 4.06 -7.20
C ARG A 92 17.55 5.26 -7.98
N SER A 93 16.52 5.03 -8.80
CA SER A 93 15.82 6.07 -9.55
C SER A 93 14.56 6.60 -8.87
N SER A 94 14.10 5.96 -7.78
CA SER A 94 12.92 6.41 -7.03
C SER A 94 12.99 5.98 -5.56
N LEU A 95 12.47 6.84 -4.67
CA LEU A 95 12.33 6.55 -3.24
C LEU A 95 11.10 5.71 -2.93
N VAL A 96 10.11 5.68 -3.82
CA VAL A 96 8.86 4.93 -3.65
C VAL A 96 8.64 4.00 -4.83
N GLY A 97 8.78 2.71 -4.57
CA GLY A 97 8.60 1.67 -5.59
C GLY A 97 7.16 1.52 -6.06
N SER A 98 6.97 0.87 -7.21
CA SER A 98 5.65 0.59 -7.78
C SER A 98 4.73 -0.20 -6.84
N SER A 99 5.27 -1.10 -6.02
CA SER A 99 4.47 -1.85 -5.02
C SER A 99 3.81 -0.93 -3.99
N ARG A 100 4.50 0.12 -3.53
CA ARG A 100 3.96 1.09 -2.57
C ARG A 100 2.85 1.93 -3.17
N HIS A 101 2.97 2.31 -4.44
CA HIS A 101 1.89 2.98 -5.16
C HIS A 101 0.62 2.11 -5.14
N LYS A 102 0.74 0.81 -5.46
CA LYS A 102 -0.40 -0.11 -5.43
C LYS A 102 -1.04 -0.21 -4.05
N GLU A 103 -0.22 -0.33 -3.00
CA GLU A 103 -0.70 -0.35 -1.62
C GLU A 103 -1.44 0.94 -1.23
N MET A 104 -0.93 2.12 -1.62
CA MET A 104 -1.60 3.40 -1.34
C MET A 104 -2.97 3.48 -2.03
N ILE A 105 -3.06 3.02 -3.28
CA ILE A 105 -4.31 3.02 -4.04
C ILE A 105 -5.35 2.14 -3.35
N VAL A 106 -4.98 0.90 -3.02
CA VAL A 106 -5.88 -0.10 -2.44
C VAL A 106 -6.27 0.23 -1.01
N ASN A 107 -5.32 0.68 -0.18
CA ASN A 107 -5.53 0.81 1.26
C ASN A 107 -6.02 2.21 1.67
N ALA A 108 -5.81 3.23 0.84
CA ALA A 108 -6.13 4.62 1.21
C ALA A 108 -7.01 5.31 0.16
N ILE A 109 -6.57 5.39 -1.09
CA ILE A 109 -7.24 6.25 -2.10
C ILE A 109 -8.60 5.71 -2.50
N LEU A 110 -8.71 4.44 -2.91
CA LEU A 110 -10.01 3.87 -3.30
C LEU A 110 -11.02 3.86 -2.14
N PRO A 111 -10.65 3.46 -0.90
CA PRO A 111 -11.54 3.59 0.26
C PRO A 111 -11.97 5.03 0.53
N PHE A 112 -11.04 6.00 0.44
CA PHE A 112 -11.34 7.43 0.62
C PHE A 112 -12.34 7.93 -0.42
N LEU A 113 -12.08 7.69 -1.70
CA LEU A 113 -12.96 8.12 -2.80
C LEU A 113 -14.35 7.48 -2.68
N TYR A 114 -14.43 6.21 -2.29
CA TYR A 114 -15.71 5.54 -2.05
C TYR A 114 -16.47 6.18 -0.89
N ALA A 115 -15.77 6.49 0.22
CA ALA A 115 -16.39 7.15 1.37
C ALA A 115 -16.90 8.56 1.02
N LEU A 116 -16.13 9.32 0.24
CA LEU A 116 -16.50 10.65 -0.23
C LEU A 116 -17.73 10.61 -1.15
N ALA A 117 -17.73 9.72 -2.15
CA ALA A 117 -18.87 9.52 -3.05
C ALA A 117 -20.12 9.09 -2.28
N LYS A 118 -19.96 8.23 -1.26
CA LYS A 118 -21.06 7.81 -0.38
C LYS A 118 -21.61 8.95 0.46
N GLN A 119 -20.73 9.78 1.04
CA GLN A 119 -21.16 10.96 1.82
C GLN A 119 -21.90 11.97 0.95
N SER A 120 -21.52 12.08 -0.33
CA SER A 120 -22.12 12.99 -1.30
C SER A 120 -23.29 12.37 -2.07
N GLU A 121 -23.73 11.16 -1.71
CA GLU A 121 -24.83 10.41 -2.35
C GLU A 121 -24.66 10.18 -3.87
N GLN A 122 -23.41 10.13 -4.35
CA GLN A 122 -23.07 9.98 -5.77
C GLN A 122 -22.96 8.49 -6.16
N GLN A 123 -24.10 7.88 -6.45
CA GLN A 123 -24.22 6.43 -6.67
C GLN A 123 -23.37 5.91 -7.86
N ASP A 124 -23.24 6.70 -8.93
CA ASP A 124 -22.44 6.34 -10.10
C ASP A 124 -20.95 6.28 -9.76
N GLN A 125 -20.46 7.26 -9.00
CA GLN A 125 -19.07 7.29 -8.53
C GLN A 125 -18.80 6.17 -7.53
N MET A 126 -19.71 5.90 -6.60
CA MET A 126 -19.62 4.75 -5.69
C MET A 126 -19.49 3.44 -6.48
N THR A 127 -20.27 3.29 -7.56
CA THR A 127 -20.24 2.10 -8.42
C THR A 127 -18.92 2.00 -9.17
N LEU A 128 -18.44 3.11 -9.75
CA LEU A 128 -17.17 3.21 -10.45
C LEU A 128 -15.98 2.81 -9.55
N VAL A 129 -15.86 3.44 -8.37
CA VAL A 129 -14.77 3.19 -7.42
C VAL A 129 -14.82 1.75 -6.91
N ARG A 130 -16.02 1.23 -6.60
CA ARG A 130 -16.19 -0.17 -6.17
C ARG A 130 -15.76 -1.15 -7.25
N GLN A 131 -16.11 -0.89 -8.51
CA GLN A 131 -15.68 -1.73 -9.63
C GLN A 131 -14.15 -1.67 -9.83
N ALA A 132 -13.55 -0.48 -9.72
CA ALA A 132 -12.09 -0.31 -9.77
C ALA A 132 -11.40 -1.12 -8.68
N TYR A 133 -11.92 -1.08 -7.45
CA TYR A 133 -11.36 -1.87 -6.36
C TYR A 133 -11.48 -3.38 -6.63
N LYS A 134 -12.64 -3.85 -7.09
CA LYS A 134 -12.83 -5.27 -7.43
C LYS A 134 -11.90 -5.77 -8.52
N GLN A 135 -11.57 -4.93 -9.49
CA GLN A 135 -10.70 -5.29 -10.63
C GLN A 135 -9.21 -5.10 -10.30
N TYR A 136 -8.87 -4.56 -9.15
CA TYR A 136 -7.49 -4.32 -8.78
C TYR A 136 -6.79 -5.65 -8.45
N LEU A 137 -5.73 -5.95 -9.20
CA LEU A 137 -4.97 -7.19 -9.04
C LEU A 137 -4.31 -7.29 -7.67
N ARG A 138 -4.08 -8.53 -7.25
CA ARG A 138 -3.40 -8.91 -6.02
C ARG A 138 -2.15 -8.07 -5.75
N LEU A 139 -2.04 -7.58 -4.52
CA LEU A 139 -0.84 -6.96 -3.95
C LEU A 139 0.17 -8.02 -3.53
N SER A 140 1.40 -7.60 -3.20
CA SER A 140 2.41 -8.49 -2.65
C SER A 140 1.91 -9.22 -1.41
N ASP A 141 2.16 -10.52 -1.35
CA ASP A 141 1.69 -11.35 -0.25
C ASP A 141 2.26 -10.91 1.10
N SER A 142 1.41 -11.00 2.12
CA SER A 142 1.80 -10.88 3.51
C SER A 142 1.72 -12.24 4.20
N ARG A 143 2.44 -12.37 5.33
CA ARG A 143 2.35 -13.57 6.17
C ARG A 143 0.91 -13.87 6.58
N THR A 144 0.11 -12.83 6.83
CA THR A 144 -1.32 -12.95 7.15
C THR A 144 -2.11 -13.58 6.02
N ILE A 145 -1.94 -13.10 4.78
CA ILE A 145 -2.62 -13.68 3.61
C ILE A 145 -2.26 -15.16 3.48
N TRP A 146 -0.97 -15.48 3.59
CA TRP A 146 -0.51 -16.88 3.51
C TRP A 146 -1.13 -17.76 4.61
N GLN A 147 -1.11 -17.32 5.87
CA GLN A 147 -1.68 -18.05 7.00
C GLN A 147 -3.18 -18.27 6.84
N MET A 148 -3.93 -17.20 6.51
CA MET A 148 -5.36 -17.28 6.30
C MET A 148 -5.73 -18.16 5.12
N SER A 149 -4.95 -18.14 4.05
CA SER A 149 -5.24 -18.97 2.89
C SER A 149 -5.02 -20.45 3.19
N ARG A 150 -4.00 -20.81 3.99
CA ARG A 150 -3.81 -22.18 4.50
C ARG A 150 -4.94 -22.62 5.43
N PHE A 151 -5.47 -21.70 6.24
CA PHE A 151 -6.62 -21.97 7.10
C PHE A 151 -7.90 -22.21 6.30
N LEU A 152 -8.13 -21.42 5.25
CA LEU A 152 -9.32 -21.55 4.39
C LEU A 152 -9.28 -22.77 3.47
N PHE A 153 -8.09 -23.14 3.01
CA PHE A 153 -7.92 -24.21 2.02
C PHE A 153 -6.92 -25.30 2.51
N PRO A 154 -7.17 -25.93 3.66
CA PRO A 154 -6.20 -26.83 4.29
C PRO A 154 -5.91 -28.08 3.44
N LYS A 155 -6.87 -28.52 2.62
CA LYS A 155 -6.75 -29.69 1.74
C LYS A 155 -6.43 -29.36 0.28
N ASN A 156 -6.46 -28.07 -0.10
CA ASN A 156 -6.32 -27.66 -1.50
C ASN A 156 -5.52 -26.33 -1.60
N PRO A 157 -4.20 -26.35 -1.37
CA PRO A 157 -3.37 -25.15 -1.36
C PRO A 157 -3.43 -24.36 -2.69
N ASP A 158 -3.71 -25.01 -3.82
CA ASP A 158 -3.87 -24.35 -5.12
C ASP A 158 -5.05 -23.37 -5.16
N ARG A 159 -5.99 -23.46 -4.21
CA ARG A 159 -7.12 -22.50 -4.09
C ARG A 159 -6.69 -21.11 -3.63
N VAL A 160 -5.45 -20.93 -3.16
CA VAL A 160 -4.87 -19.60 -2.86
C VAL A 160 -4.90 -18.68 -4.09
N LYS A 161 -4.86 -19.25 -5.30
CA LYS A 161 -4.98 -18.52 -6.56
C LYS A 161 -6.34 -17.85 -6.76
N PHE A 162 -7.36 -18.23 -6.01
CA PHE A 162 -8.68 -17.57 -6.04
C PHE A 162 -8.71 -16.28 -5.21
N ILE A 163 -7.60 -15.91 -4.56
CA ILE A 163 -7.43 -14.62 -3.90
C ILE A 163 -6.56 -13.75 -4.82
N ASP A 164 -7.03 -13.48 -6.05
CA ASP A 164 -6.25 -12.75 -7.06
C ASP A 164 -6.62 -11.27 -7.13
N GLU A 165 -7.63 -10.86 -6.37
CA GLU A 165 -8.07 -9.49 -6.24
C GLU A 165 -7.62 -8.88 -4.90
N ALA A 166 -7.13 -7.64 -4.96
CA ALA A 166 -6.68 -6.92 -3.78
C ALA A 166 -7.80 -6.74 -2.73
N ILE A 167 -9.06 -6.65 -3.16
CA ILE A 167 -10.21 -6.56 -2.27
C ILE A 167 -10.39 -7.84 -1.43
N LEU A 168 -10.12 -9.02 -1.99
CA LEU A 168 -10.19 -10.28 -1.26
C LEU A 168 -9.04 -10.38 -0.26
N GLN A 169 -7.83 -9.94 -0.62
CA GLN A 169 -6.72 -9.85 0.32
C GLN A 169 -7.08 -8.95 1.52
N GLN A 170 -7.66 -7.78 1.27
CA GLN A 170 -8.07 -6.88 2.36
C GLN A 170 -9.20 -7.45 3.22
N ALA A 171 -10.15 -8.16 2.62
CA ALA A 171 -11.19 -8.86 3.37
C ALA A 171 -10.59 -9.91 4.33
N LEU A 172 -9.59 -10.67 3.87
CA LEU A 172 -8.87 -11.61 4.74
C LEU A 172 -8.15 -10.89 5.88
N ILE A 173 -7.33 -9.88 5.57
CA ILE A 173 -6.61 -9.10 6.59
C ILE A 173 -7.59 -8.55 7.64
N GLN A 174 -8.74 -8.03 7.21
CA GLN A 174 -9.77 -7.52 8.11
C GLN A 174 -10.34 -8.61 9.01
N ILE A 175 -10.65 -9.80 8.48
CA ILE A 175 -11.16 -10.93 9.28
C ILE A 175 -10.10 -11.38 10.30
N ASP A 176 -8.83 -11.48 9.90
CA ASP A 176 -7.72 -11.84 10.79
C ASP A 176 -7.64 -10.88 11.98
N HIS A 177 -7.57 -9.58 11.69
CA HIS A 177 -7.40 -8.53 12.67
C HIS A 177 -8.63 -8.36 13.58
N ALA A 178 -9.84 -8.42 13.01
CA ALA A 178 -11.06 -8.18 13.76
C ALA A 178 -11.47 -9.38 14.62
N THR A 179 -11.19 -10.62 14.17
CA THR A 179 -11.75 -11.82 14.80
C THR A 179 -10.73 -12.93 15.06
N CYS A 180 -9.97 -13.39 14.06
CA CYS A 180 -9.16 -14.61 14.20
C CYS A 180 -8.05 -14.47 15.26
N ARG A 181 -7.35 -13.33 15.32
CA ARG A 181 -6.29 -13.10 16.33
C ARG A 181 -6.82 -13.12 17.76
N ASN A 182 -8.05 -12.67 17.95
CA ASN A 182 -8.72 -12.65 19.24
C ASN A 182 -9.47 -13.97 19.53
N LYS A 183 -9.41 -14.95 18.61
CA LYS A 183 -10.16 -16.21 18.67
C LYS A 183 -11.68 -16.02 18.84
N ASP A 184 -12.21 -14.89 18.35
CA ASP A 184 -13.64 -14.57 18.44
C ASP A 184 -14.41 -15.25 17.29
N CYS A 185 -14.45 -16.58 17.32
CA CYS A 185 -15.11 -17.39 16.30
C CYS A 185 -16.62 -17.11 16.23
N SER A 186 -17.22 -16.67 17.35
CA SER A 186 -18.65 -16.35 17.44
C SER A 186 -19.05 -15.20 16.53
N ARG A 187 -18.17 -14.20 16.37
CA ARG A 187 -18.40 -13.01 15.53
C ARG A 187 -17.75 -13.12 14.16
N CYS A 188 -16.83 -14.06 13.97
CA CYS A 188 -16.15 -14.33 12.71
C CYS A 188 -17.14 -14.69 11.59
N ALA A 189 -17.06 -13.99 10.46
CA ALA A 189 -17.90 -14.26 9.28
C ALA A 189 -17.66 -15.66 8.68
N LEU A 190 -16.48 -16.25 8.92
CA LEU A 190 -16.13 -17.60 8.48
C LEU A 190 -16.53 -18.67 9.51
N GLY A 191 -16.49 -18.33 10.81
CA GLY A 191 -16.84 -19.25 11.90
C GLY A 191 -18.35 -19.49 12.03
N ARG A 192 -19.18 -18.48 11.70
CA ARG A 192 -20.65 -18.57 11.77
C ARG A 192 -21.29 -19.57 10.79
N LYS A 193 -20.55 -20.09 9.80
CA LYS A 193 -21.07 -21.05 8.79
C LYS A 193 -20.68 -22.51 9.06
N GLN A 194 -20.17 -22.84 10.24
CA GLN A 194 -19.77 -24.22 10.62
C GLN A 194 -20.66 -24.85 11.70
N LEU A 195 -21.89 -24.36 11.88
CA LEU A 195 -22.94 -25.03 12.65
C LEU A 195 -24.10 -25.40 11.72
#